data_AF-A0A4R2T3L6-F1
#
_entry.id   AF-A0A4R2T3L6-F1
#
_cell.length_a   1.000
_cell.length_b   1.000
_cell.length_c   1.000
_cell.angle_alpha   90.00
_cell.angle_beta   90.00
_cell.angle_gamma   90.00
#
_symmetry.space_group_name_H-M   'P 1'
#
loop_
_entity.id
_entity.type
_entity.pdbx_description
1 polymer ?
#
loop_
_entity_poly.entity_id
_entity_poly.type
_entity_poly.pdbx_seq_one_letter_code
_entity_poly.pdbx_strand_id
1 'polypeptide(L)'
;MLDNYWDDSEHSLNTRAPHLGKNCVTPMQDVSSIVTGQVLWDINYNFCQSWDRQNNTQWGTDNIETDLMEQRKRFVRTDYQPNTKLGAEGKLLMAQIVRTYDDPDVEDIMQVYLKNIKQTTSYIYTENQYFRFPPLVSAFIEHWERMRGAGREGPIHWFAITNSSDAGIGKGTKTTNDMLRLLGRQDVMPNVAKAVREEELKWQLKILDIQETKVRNDALNYIPAAKPLLNQNLKTVEEQRQWVRQEMTRIEALKTENADTADTADDNDETKETNLTRELGYELSDNPGIKAHICTLMPKDKTGKYVHTYKKQGKDEPAEVYVHSKVTIMDDVFTFIGSANLNTRSMQLDTELGILTECHESTQALRKRLWGLHTGNNPAANPDKMHDYQVAAKAFSSWQEIININKKIANSYNCALREFLRTDPDISRMD
;
A
#
# COMPACT_ATOMS: atom_id res chain seq x y z
N MET A 1 6.99 -23.12 19.87
CA MET A 1 6.60 -23.31 18.45
C MET A 1 7.33 -22.26 17.65
N LEU A 2 8.50 -22.60 17.12
CA LEU A 2 9.17 -21.79 16.11
C LEU A 2 8.84 -22.44 14.76
N ASP A 3 8.59 -21.62 13.75
CA ASP A 3 8.54 -21.96 12.33
C ASP A 3 7.15 -22.14 11.67
N ASN A 4 6.38 -21.04 11.62
CA ASN A 4 5.22 -20.86 10.73
C ASN A 4 5.47 -19.74 9.70
N TYR A 5 6.74 -19.49 9.35
CA TYR A 5 7.15 -18.31 8.58
C TYR A 5 8.05 -18.63 7.39
N TRP A 6 8.48 -19.89 7.21
CA TRP A 6 9.38 -20.24 6.13
C TRP A 6 8.60 -20.45 4.82
N ASP A 7 9.08 -19.83 3.73
CA ASP A 7 8.68 -20.11 2.34
C ASP A 7 9.91 -19.99 1.41
N ASP A 8 9.77 -20.51 0.18
CA ASP A 8 10.72 -20.29 -0.91
C ASP A 8 10.05 -19.55 -2.07
N SER A 9 10.85 -19.21 -3.10
CA SER A 9 10.37 -18.46 -4.27
C SER A 9 9.35 -19.20 -5.14
N GLU A 10 9.05 -20.48 -4.86
CA GLU A 10 7.99 -21.19 -5.57
C GLU A 10 6.60 -20.88 -5.01
N HIS A 11 6.49 -20.40 -3.77
CA HIS A 11 5.22 -20.11 -3.10
C HIS A 11 4.17 -21.22 -3.30
N SER A 12 4.59 -22.47 -3.12
CA SER A 12 3.73 -23.62 -3.38
C SER A 12 2.64 -23.72 -2.31
N LEU A 13 1.45 -24.13 -2.70
CA LEU A 13 0.39 -24.51 -1.76
C LEU A 13 0.74 -25.80 -0.99
N ASN A 14 1.73 -26.58 -1.43
CA ASN A 14 2.22 -27.74 -0.70
C ASN A 14 3.00 -27.33 0.55
N THR A 15 2.66 -27.91 1.69
CA THR A 15 3.48 -27.84 2.90
C THR A 15 4.53 -28.95 2.89
N ARG A 16 5.70 -28.65 3.46
CA ARG A 16 6.84 -29.54 3.66
C ARG A 16 7.27 -29.49 5.13
N ALA A 17 8.13 -30.43 5.53
CA ALA A 17 8.80 -30.34 6.82
C ALA A 17 9.68 -29.07 6.88
N PRO A 18 9.86 -28.44 8.06
CA PRO A 18 10.58 -27.16 8.19
C PRO A 18 11.97 -27.09 7.55
N HIS A 19 12.69 -28.22 7.47
CA HIS A 19 14.03 -28.30 6.87
C HIS A 19 14.03 -28.58 5.36
N LEU A 20 12.87 -28.86 4.75
CA LEU A 20 12.71 -29.24 3.33
C LEU A 20 11.93 -28.22 2.51
N GLY A 21 11.22 -27.33 3.19
CA GLY A 21 10.63 -26.16 2.59
C GLY A 21 9.45 -25.60 3.36
N LYS A 22 8.51 -24.97 2.63
CA LYS A 22 7.40 -24.21 3.21
C LYS A 22 6.62 -25.00 4.25
N ASN A 23 6.66 -24.57 5.50
CA ASN A 23 5.99 -25.23 6.62
C ASN A 23 4.67 -24.56 7.02
N CYS A 24 4.34 -23.40 6.43
CA CYS A 24 3.10 -22.68 6.65
C CYS A 24 2.02 -23.04 5.62
N VAL A 25 0.75 -23.03 6.04
CA VAL A 25 -0.38 -23.34 5.16
C VAL A 25 -0.51 -22.30 4.05
N THR A 26 -0.42 -21.02 4.41
CA THR A 26 -0.46 -19.89 3.49
C THR A 26 0.95 -19.58 2.99
N PRO A 27 1.22 -19.58 1.67
CA PRO A 27 2.49 -19.08 1.12
C PRO A 27 2.77 -17.64 1.57
N MET A 28 4.04 -17.34 1.85
CA MET A 28 4.50 -16.08 2.42
C MET A 28 5.56 -15.45 1.53
N GLN A 29 5.39 -14.18 1.20
CA GLN A 29 6.38 -13.35 0.53
C GLN A 29 6.93 -12.34 1.53
N ASP A 30 8.24 -12.34 1.74
CA ASP A 30 8.90 -11.39 2.62
C ASP A 30 10.31 -11.02 2.13
N VAL A 31 10.80 -9.87 2.58
CA VAL A 31 12.13 -9.35 2.24
C VAL A 31 12.86 -8.97 3.52
N SER A 32 14.06 -9.51 3.68
CA SER A 32 14.95 -9.20 4.80
C SER A 32 16.33 -8.80 4.31
N SER A 33 17.10 -8.17 5.18
CA SER A 33 18.49 -7.76 4.93
C SER A 33 19.40 -8.24 6.04
N ILE A 34 20.61 -8.63 5.68
CA ILE A 34 21.74 -8.81 6.60
C ILE A 34 22.72 -7.65 6.40
N VAL A 35 23.23 -7.10 7.51
CA VAL A 35 24.14 -5.95 7.48
C VAL A 35 25.41 -6.24 8.27
N THR A 36 26.51 -5.61 7.86
CA THR A 36 27.79 -5.64 8.58
C THR A 36 28.45 -4.28 8.53
N GLY A 37 29.50 -4.08 9.32
CA GLY A 37 30.17 -2.79 9.42
C GLY A 37 29.47 -1.82 10.37
N GLN A 38 29.79 -0.55 10.23
CA GLN A 38 29.49 0.49 11.23
C GLN A 38 28.00 0.69 11.52
N VAL A 39 27.11 0.34 10.59
CA VAL A 39 25.66 0.39 10.75
C VAL A 39 25.16 -0.51 11.91
N LEU A 40 25.91 -1.56 12.25
CA LEU A 40 25.61 -2.43 13.38
C LEU A 40 25.72 -1.71 14.73
N TRP A 41 26.54 -0.65 14.81
CA TRP A 41 26.62 0.17 16.02
C TRP A 41 25.29 0.87 16.29
N ASP A 42 24.65 1.44 15.26
CA ASP A 42 23.36 2.12 15.42
C ASP A 42 22.23 1.14 15.73
N ILE A 43 22.23 -0.05 15.11
CA ILE A 43 21.28 -1.11 15.42
C ILE A 43 21.47 -1.57 16.87
N ASN A 44 22.72 -1.70 17.32
CA ASN A 44 23.00 -2.05 18.71
C ASN A 44 22.55 -0.95 19.68
N TYR A 45 22.81 0.31 19.35
CA TYR A 45 22.34 1.46 20.12
C TYR A 45 20.81 1.45 20.25
N ASN A 46 20.09 1.26 19.14
CA ASN A 46 18.62 1.16 19.14
C ASN A 46 18.15 0.00 20.03
N PHE A 47 18.79 -1.18 19.92
CA PHE A 47 18.45 -2.33 20.76
C PHE A 47 18.66 -2.04 22.25
N CYS A 48 19.80 -1.46 22.63
CA CYS A 48 20.13 -1.16 24.02
C CYS A 48 19.20 -0.10 24.61
N GLN A 49 18.87 0.94 23.83
CA GLN A 49 17.90 1.95 24.25
C GLN A 49 16.52 1.33 24.48
N SER A 50 16.07 0.44 23.60
CA SER A 50 14.79 -0.27 23.75
C SER A 50 14.79 -1.23 24.93
N TRP A 51 15.93 -1.87 25.22
CA TRP A 51 16.06 -2.79 26.33
C TRP A 51 15.95 -2.07 27.69
N ASP A 52 16.66 -0.96 27.84
CA ASP A 52 16.69 -0.15 29.06
C ASP A 52 15.47 0.77 29.22
N ARG A 53 14.52 0.68 28.28
CA ARG A 53 13.34 1.53 28.23
C ARG A 53 12.43 1.29 29.45
N GLN A 54 11.97 2.37 30.10
CA GLN A 54 11.23 2.28 31.36
C GLN A 54 9.90 1.50 31.28
N ASN A 55 9.24 1.53 30.13
CA ASN A 55 7.99 0.83 29.86
C ASN A 55 8.20 -0.52 29.15
N ASN A 56 9.43 -1.03 29.13
CA ASN A 56 9.70 -2.37 28.59
C ASN A 56 8.96 -3.42 29.43
N THR A 57 8.08 -4.18 28.80
CA THR A 57 7.33 -5.26 29.47
C THR A 57 8.20 -6.51 29.51
N GLN A 58 8.62 -6.90 30.71
CA GLN A 58 9.33 -8.16 30.92
C GLN A 58 8.38 -9.35 30.73
N TRP A 59 8.75 -10.24 29.81
CA TRP A 59 8.09 -11.53 29.66
C TRP A 59 8.98 -12.63 30.27
N GLY A 60 8.41 -13.46 31.15
CA GLY A 60 9.13 -14.55 31.81
C GLY A 60 9.65 -14.19 33.21
N THR A 61 10.39 -15.13 33.81
CA THR A 61 10.90 -15.04 35.20
C THR A 61 12.43 -14.93 35.27
N ASP A 62 13.09 -14.83 34.13
CA ASP A 62 14.55 -14.78 34.06
C ASP A 62 15.08 -13.45 34.61
N ASN A 63 16.27 -13.47 35.21
CA ASN A 63 16.96 -12.25 35.60
C ASN A 63 17.28 -11.42 34.34
N ILE A 64 16.82 -10.17 34.28
CA ILE A 64 17.13 -9.27 33.17
C ILE A 64 18.43 -8.51 33.49
N GLU A 65 19.34 -8.48 32.53
CA GLU A 65 20.43 -7.51 32.50
C GLU A 65 19.86 -6.08 32.44
N THR A 66 20.29 -5.17 33.31
CA THR A 66 19.88 -3.76 33.28
C THR A 66 21.03 -2.87 32.82
N ASP A 67 20.70 -1.64 32.39
CA ASP A 67 21.69 -0.62 32.03
C ASP A 67 22.59 -1.04 30.85
N LEU A 68 22.01 -1.74 29.88
CA LEU A 68 22.68 -2.26 28.69
C LEU A 68 23.37 -1.16 27.87
N MET A 69 22.80 0.05 27.85
CA MET A 69 23.41 1.25 27.27
C MET A 69 24.74 1.60 27.94
N GLU A 70 24.78 1.60 29.26
CA GLU A 70 25.98 1.89 30.05
C GLU A 70 27.02 0.76 29.90
N GLN A 71 26.58 -0.49 29.92
CA GLN A 71 27.44 -1.65 29.72
C GLN A 71 28.11 -1.66 28.34
N ARG A 72 27.40 -1.19 27.30
CA ARG A 72 27.87 -1.19 25.91
C ARG A 72 28.47 0.13 25.43
N LYS A 73 28.54 1.15 26.28
CA LYS A 73 29.11 2.48 25.95
C LYS A 73 30.54 2.45 25.40
N ARG A 74 31.30 1.39 25.70
CA ARG A 74 32.68 1.22 25.24
C ARG A 74 32.79 0.94 23.73
N PHE A 75 31.72 0.44 23.11
CA PHE A 75 31.72 0.12 21.70
C PHE A 75 31.52 1.38 20.86
N VAL A 76 32.39 1.58 19.88
CA VAL A 76 32.32 2.67 18.91
C VAL A 76 32.08 2.13 17.50
N ARG A 77 31.63 2.98 16.57
CA ARG A 77 31.32 2.58 15.18
C ARG A 77 32.44 1.79 14.52
N THR A 78 33.69 2.19 14.73
CA THR A 78 34.89 1.56 14.15
C THR A 78 35.19 0.17 14.70
N ASP A 79 34.55 -0.25 15.79
CA ASP A 79 34.69 -1.63 16.28
C ASP A 79 33.93 -2.63 15.39
N TYR A 80 32.94 -2.15 14.64
CA TYR A 80 32.13 -2.96 13.73
C TYR A 80 32.71 -2.89 12.32
N GLN A 81 33.49 -3.92 11.96
CA GLN A 81 34.14 -4.02 10.66
C GLN A 81 33.21 -4.64 9.61
N PRO A 82 33.25 -4.18 8.34
CA PRO A 82 32.54 -4.84 7.26
C PRO A 82 33.02 -6.28 7.06
N ASN A 83 32.09 -7.18 6.72
CA ASN A 83 32.44 -8.55 6.34
C ASN A 83 32.58 -8.65 4.82
N THR A 84 33.82 -8.77 4.34
CA THR A 84 34.12 -8.85 2.90
C THR A 84 33.59 -10.12 2.22
N LYS A 85 33.14 -11.11 3.00
CA LYS A 85 32.54 -12.36 2.48
C LYS A 85 31.02 -12.31 2.33
N LEU A 86 30.37 -11.23 2.80
CA LEU A 86 28.91 -11.07 2.69
C LEU A 86 28.56 -10.05 1.60
N GLY A 87 27.40 -10.27 0.98
CA GLY A 87 26.88 -9.41 -0.10
C GLY A 87 27.62 -9.61 -1.44
N ALA A 88 27.58 -8.58 -2.28
CA ALA A 88 28.25 -8.54 -3.58
C ALA A 88 29.78 -8.40 -3.42
N GLU A 89 30.44 -9.48 -3.00
CA GLU A 89 31.89 -9.56 -2.80
C GLU A 89 32.43 -8.49 -1.83
N GLY A 90 31.66 -8.18 -0.78
CA GLY A 90 32.05 -7.20 0.23
C GLY A 90 31.91 -5.74 -0.21
N LYS A 91 31.14 -5.43 -1.27
CA LYS A 91 30.83 -4.05 -1.68
C LYS A 91 30.30 -3.25 -0.49
N LEU A 92 30.96 -2.13 -0.21
CA LEU A 92 30.53 -1.19 0.82
C LEU A 92 29.39 -0.31 0.30
N LEU A 93 28.34 -0.19 1.09
CA LEU A 93 27.18 0.63 0.81
C LEU A 93 27.02 1.68 1.90
N MET A 94 26.58 2.88 1.51
CA MET A 94 26.02 3.81 2.48
C MET A 94 24.70 3.23 2.99
N ALA A 95 24.58 3.19 4.31
CA ALA A 95 23.42 2.68 5.00
C ALA A 95 23.04 3.64 6.13
N GLN A 96 21.74 3.90 6.27
CA GLN A 96 21.18 4.69 7.36
C GLN A 96 20.01 3.93 7.96
N ILE A 97 19.99 3.78 9.28
CA ILE A 97 18.82 3.28 9.99
C ILE A 97 17.87 4.43 10.23
N VAL A 98 16.59 4.12 10.11
CA VAL A 98 15.46 4.98 10.43
C VAL A 98 14.50 4.20 11.30
N ARG A 99 13.79 4.91 12.17
CA ARG A 99 12.85 4.27 13.10
C ARG A 99 11.58 5.09 13.28
N THR A 100 10.54 4.39 13.69
CA THR A 100 9.42 4.99 14.42
C THR A 100 9.61 4.59 15.87
N TYR A 101 9.62 5.57 16.78
CA TYR A 101 9.91 5.35 18.18
C TYR A 101 9.10 6.33 19.01
N ASP A 102 8.75 5.95 20.22
CA ASP A 102 7.75 6.63 21.04
C ASP A 102 8.36 7.37 22.25
N ASP A 103 9.55 7.00 22.71
CA ASP A 103 10.30 7.81 23.69
C ASP A 103 11.83 7.68 23.55
N PRO A 104 12.53 8.63 22.89
CA PRO A 104 11.96 9.88 22.38
C PRO A 104 11.03 9.64 21.19
N ASP A 105 10.05 10.52 21.04
CA ASP A 105 9.13 10.53 19.89
C ASP A 105 9.90 10.82 18.59
N VAL A 106 9.94 9.85 17.68
CA VAL A 106 10.72 9.82 16.45
C VAL A 106 9.86 9.22 15.35
N GLU A 107 9.71 9.94 14.23
CA GLU A 107 8.94 9.51 13.06
C GLU A 107 9.82 9.49 11.78
N ASP A 108 11.11 9.12 11.91
CA ASP A 108 12.09 9.22 10.81
C ASP A 108 11.65 8.46 9.56
N ILE A 109 11.01 7.29 9.74
CA ILE A 109 10.51 6.48 8.63
C ILE A 109 9.51 7.32 7.81
N MET A 110 8.49 7.88 8.46
CA MET A 110 7.49 8.72 7.78
C MET A 110 8.15 9.91 7.08
N GLN A 111 9.05 10.61 7.75
CA GLN A 111 9.73 11.79 7.20
C GLN A 111 10.54 11.45 5.93
N VAL A 112 11.23 10.31 5.94
CA VAL A 112 11.99 9.84 4.77
C VAL A 112 11.06 9.47 3.61
N TYR A 113 9.94 8.80 3.86
CA TYR A 113 8.96 8.51 2.81
C TYR A 113 8.38 9.80 2.21
N LEU A 114 7.95 10.75 3.04
CA LEU A 114 7.39 12.03 2.60
C LEU A 114 8.39 12.90 1.85
N LYS A 115 9.68 12.80 2.18
CA LYS A 115 10.77 13.47 1.45
C LYS A 115 11.01 12.80 0.10
N ASN A 116 11.22 11.48 0.08
CA ASN A 116 11.68 10.77 -1.12
C ASN A 116 10.61 10.63 -2.18
N ILE A 117 9.32 10.53 -1.82
CA ILE A 117 8.25 10.51 -2.83
C ILE A 117 8.26 11.77 -3.71
N LYS A 118 8.61 12.92 -3.13
CA LYS A 118 8.71 14.20 -3.84
C LYS A 118 9.96 14.27 -4.72
N GLN A 119 10.94 13.41 -4.50
CA GLN A 119 12.16 13.33 -5.29
C GLN A 119 12.06 12.28 -6.40
N THR A 120 11.03 11.44 -6.38
CA THR A 120 10.80 10.44 -7.42
C THR A 120 10.50 11.09 -8.77
N THR A 121 11.26 10.66 -9.77
CA THR A 121 11.22 11.15 -11.14
C THR A 121 10.58 10.16 -12.10
N SER A 122 10.60 8.86 -11.83
CA SER A 122 10.14 7.86 -12.78
C SER A 122 9.14 6.88 -12.17
N TYR A 123 9.55 6.14 -11.13
CA TYR A 123 8.72 5.09 -10.56
C TYR A 123 8.96 4.81 -9.07
N ILE A 124 7.93 4.25 -8.45
CA ILE A 124 7.98 3.69 -7.10
C ILE A 124 7.59 2.22 -7.21
N TYR A 125 8.30 1.36 -6.50
CA TYR A 125 7.90 -0.02 -6.29
C TYR A 125 7.79 -0.30 -4.80
N THR A 126 6.69 -0.92 -4.39
CA THR A 126 6.47 -1.30 -2.98
C THR A 126 5.95 -2.73 -2.88
N GLU A 127 6.58 -3.56 -2.06
CA GLU A 127 5.89 -4.71 -1.47
C GLU A 127 5.61 -4.38 -0.01
N ASN A 128 4.33 -4.29 0.35
CA ASN A 128 3.95 -3.96 1.72
C ASN A 128 2.73 -4.77 2.16
N GLN A 129 2.77 -5.28 3.40
CA GLN A 129 1.62 -5.99 3.97
C GLN A 129 0.36 -5.12 4.03
N TYR A 130 0.53 -3.84 4.38
CA TYR A 130 -0.56 -2.86 4.37
C TYR A 130 -0.21 -1.67 3.49
N PHE A 131 -1.06 -1.42 2.50
CA PHE A 131 -0.97 -0.29 1.58
C PHE A 131 -2.11 0.70 1.88
N ARG A 132 -1.96 1.46 2.97
CA ARG A 132 -3.02 2.33 3.51
C ARG A 132 -2.50 3.55 4.26
N PHE A 133 -1.59 4.31 3.64
CA PHE A 133 -1.09 5.58 4.17
C PHE A 133 -1.38 6.75 3.21
N PRO A 134 -2.62 7.26 3.17
CA PRO A 134 -3.04 8.38 2.31
C PRO A 134 -2.14 9.63 2.36
N PRO A 135 -1.57 10.06 3.51
CA PRO A 135 -0.71 11.24 3.56
C PRO A 135 0.46 11.22 2.58
N LEU A 136 0.99 10.03 2.26
CA LEU A 136 2.07 9.87 1.30
C LEU A 136 1.63 10.27 -0.13
N VAL A 137 0.46 9.80 -0.56
CA VAL A 137 -0.11 10.13 -1.88
C VAL A 137 -0.48 11.63 -1.94
N SER A 138 -1.11 12.15 -0.88
CA SER A 138 -1.45 13.58 -0.79
C SER A 138 -0.22 14.49 -0.91
N ALA A 139 0.88 14.12 -0.24
CA ALA A 139 2.13 14.89 -0.28
C ALA A 139 2.74 14.92 -1.69
N PHE A 140 2.55 13.86 -2.49
CA PHE A 140 2.98 13.85 -3.88
C PHE A 140 2.06 14.67 -4.78
N ILE A 141 0.73 14.56 -4.64
CA ILE A 141 -0.24 15.34 -5.44
C ILE A 141 0.05 16.84 -5.30
N GLU A 142 0.29 17.32 -4.07
CA GLU A 142 0.67 18.72 -3.82
C GLU A 142 2.01 19.10 -4.50
N HIS A 143 2.97 18.18 -4.51
CA HIS A 143 4.24 18.40 -5.19
C HIS A 143 4.12 18.38 -6.71
N TRP A 144 3.28 17.49 -7.24
CA TRP A 144 3.02 17.29 -8.65
C TRP A 144 2.48 18.54 -9.33
N GLU A 145 1.55 19.26 -8.71
CA GLU A 145 1.00 20.50 -9.25
C GLU A 145 2.11 21.55 -9.51
N ARG A 146 3.12 21.61 -8.63
CA ARG A 146 4.31 22.46 -8.83
C ARG A 146 5.20 21.98 -9.97
N MET A 147 5.46 20.67 -10.05
CA MET A 147 6.28 20.09 -11.11
C MET A 147 5.65 20.26 -12.50
N ARG A 148 4.33 20.07 -12.60
CA ARG A 148 3.59 20.27 -13.85
C ARG A 148 3.70 21.72 -14.32
N GLY A 149 3.55 22.68 -13.41
CA GLY A 149 3.77 24.11 -13.70
C GLY A 149 5.19 24.43 -14.17
N ALA A 150 6.18 23.61 -13.80
CA ALA A 150 7.57 23.72 -14.22
C ALA A 150 7.91 22.93 -15.52
N GLY A 151 6.91 22.36 -16.20
CA GLY A 151 7.09 21.69 -17.50
C GLY A 151 7.35 20.18 -17.43
N ARG A 152 7.05 19.52 -16.29
CA ARG A 152 7.13 18.07 -16.20
C ARG A 152 6.15 17.38 -17.15
N GLU A 153 6.66 16.46 -17.97
CA GLU A 153 5.93 15.82 -19.07
C GLU A 153 4.80 14.89 -18.60
N GLY A 154 5.03 14.11 -17.53
CA GLY A 154 4.05 13.11 -17.12
C GLY A 154 4.22 12.58 -15.69
N PRO A 155 3.25 11.75 -15.25
CA PRO A 155 3.15 11.24 -13.89
C PRO A 155 4.32 10.31 -13.52
N ILE A 156 4.49 9.95 -12.25
CA ILE A 156 5.29 8.77 -11.88
C ILE A 156 4.45 7.49 -12.01
N HIS A 157 5.12 6.35 -12.07
CA HIS A 157 4.49 5.04 -12.12
C HIS A 157 4.70 4.29 -10.79
N TRP A 158 3.62 3.89 -10.12
CA TRP A 158 3.69 3.15 -8.85
C TRP A 158 3.27 1.71 -9.06
N PHE A 159 4.19 0.78 -8.79
CA PHE A 159 3.96 -0.66 -8.82
C PHE A 159 3.83 -1.17 -7.36
N ALA A 160 2.63 -1.49 -6.91
CA ALA A 160 2.37 -1.90 -5.54
C ALA A 160 1.95 -3.37 -5.47
N ILE A 161 2.61 -4.16 -4.62
CA ILE A 161 2.28 -5.53 -4.28
C ILE A 161 1.82 -5.55 -2.82
N THR A 162 0.58 -5.97 -2.59
CA THR A 162 -0.06 -6.00 -1.26
C THR A 162 -1.08 -7.13 -1.19
N ASN A 163 -1.66 -7.36 -0.02
CA ASN A 163 -2.71 -8.37 0.18
C ASN A 163 -4.10 -7.83 -0.13
N SER A 164 -4.98 -8.67 -0.70
CA SER A 164 -6.40 -8.34 -0.96
C SER A 164 -7.38 -9.15 -0.09
N SER A 165 -6.91 -10.25 0.50
CA SER A 165 -7.70 -11.10 1.40
C SER A 165 -8.08 -10.40 2.71
N ASP A 166 -9.16 -10.82 3.37
CA ASP A 166 -9.56 -10.26 4.67
C ASP A 166 -8.50 -10.43 5.75
N ALA A 167 -7.79 -11.56 5.73
CA ALA A 167 -6.66 -11.80 6.63
C ALA A 167 -5.48 -10.85 6.34
N GLY A 168 -5.30 -10.46 5.08
CA GLY A 168 -4.20 -9.63 4.61
C GLY A 168 -4.45 -8.14 4.76
N ILE A 169 -5.66 -7.65 4.46
CA ILE A 169 -6.03 -6.25 4.66
C ILE A 169 -6.38 -5.96 6.13
N GLY A 170 -6.83 -6.98 6.86
CA GLY A 170 -7.27 -6.87 8.24
C GLY A 170 -8.41 -5.87 8.40
N LYS A 171 -8.32 -5.03 9.43
CA LYS A 171 -9.37 -4.06 9.77
C LYS A 171 -9.25 -2.71 9.05
N GLY A 172 -8.28 -2.53 8.16
CA GLY A 172 -7.99 -1.22 7.55
C GLY A 172 -8.75 -0.92 6.26
N THR A 173 -9.89 -1.55 5.98
CA THR A 173 -10.54 -1.49 4.65
C THR A 173 -10.92 -0.06 4.23
N LYS A 174 -11.37 0.79 5.18
CA LYS A 174 -11.68 2.19 4.88
C LYS A 174 -10.44 2.98 4.48
N THR A 175 -9.35 2.85 5.23
CA THR A 175 -8.11 3.61 4.97
C THR A 175 -7.41 3.13 3.70
N THR A 176 -7.44 1.83 3.41
CA THR A 176 -7.01 1.30 2.11
C THR A 176 -7.84 1.91 0.99
N ASN A 177 -9.17 1.93 1.12
CA ASN A 177 -10.05 2.57 0.15
C ASN A 177 -9.76 4.07 -0.03
N ASP A 178 -9.44 4.81 1.04
CA ASP A 178 -9.03 6.22 0.93
C ASP A 178 -7.73 6.38 0.14
N MET A 179 -6.75 5.51 0.38
CA MET A 179 -5.49 5.51 -0.37
C MET A 179 -5.75 5.23 -1.86
N LEU A 180 -6.59 4.24 -2.15
CA LEU A 180 -7.01 3.91 -3.52
C LEU A 180 -7.81 5.04 -4.17
N ARG A 181 -8.67 5.74 -3.43
CA ARG A 181 -9.38 6.93 -3.92
C ARG A 181 -8.41 8.00 -4.43
N LEU A 182 -7.36 8.31 -3.67
CA LEU A 182 -6.34 9.29 -4.09
C LEU A 182 -5.56 8.83 -5.33
N LEU A 183 -5.39 7.52 -5.51
CA LEU A 183 -4.74 6.92 -6.68
C LEU A 183 -5.69 6.72 -7.87
N GLY A 184 -6.99 7.05 -7.72
CA GLY A 184 -8.01 6.77 -8.72
C GLY A 184 -8.42 5.29 -8.85
N ARG A 185 -7.93 4.43 -7.96
CA ARG A 185 -8.02 2.96 -8.04
C ARG A 185 -9.13 2.34 -7.17
N GLN A 186 -10.26 3.02 -6.96
CA GLN A 186 -11.37 2.39 -6.21
C GLN A 186 -12.06 1.24 -6.98
N ASP A 187 -11.76 1.08 -8.27
CA ASP A 187 -12.18 -0.04 -9.12
C ASP A 187 -11.79 -1.39 -8.54
N VAL A 188 -10.70 -1.48 -7.78
CA VAL A 188 -10.22 -2.74 -7.19
C VAL A 188 -10.79 -3.03 -5.79
N MET A 189 -11.54 -2.08 -5.21
CA MET A 189 -12.33 -2.26 -3.98
C MET A 189 -13.77 -1.73 -4.15
N PRO A 190 -14.50 -2.18 -5.19
CA PRO A 190 -15.69 -1.47 -5.66
C PRO A 190 -16.82 -1.44 -4.64
N ASN A 191 -16.99 -2.52 -3.87
CA ASN A 191 -18.10 -2.63 -2.91
C ASN A 191 -17.84 -1.83 -1.64
N VAL A 192 -16.59 -1.78 -1.15
CA VAL A 192 -16.20 -0.85 -0.08
C VAL A 192 -16.36 0.59 -0.54
N ALA A 193 -15.92 0.92 -1.76
CA ALA A 193 -16.00 2.27 -2.31
C ALA A 193 -17.46 2.77 -2.40
N LYS A 194 -18.37 1.94 -2.94
CA LYS A 194 -19.82 2.24 -3.00
C LYS A 194 -20.42 2.40 -1.60
N ALA A 195 -20.09 1.50 -0.67
CA ALA A 195 -20.63 1.54 0.69
C ALA A 195 -20.14 2.78 1.47
N VAL A 196 -18.84 3.13 1.36
CA VAL A 196 -18.30 4.36 1.96
C VAL A 196 -18.97 5.59 1.37
N ARG A 197 -19.15 5.64 0.04
CA ARG A 197 -19.82 6.78 -0.61
C ARG A 197 -21.26 6.94 -0.15
N GLU A 198 -21.98 5.83 0.01
CA GLU A 198 -23.35 5.87 0.53
C GLU A 198 -23.39 6.41 1.98
N GLU A 199 -22.47 5.99 2.85
CA GLU A 199 -22.35 6.54 4.21
C GLU A 199 -22.07 8.04 4.21
N GLU A 200 -21.15 8.51 3.34
CA GLU A 200 -20.84 9.94 3.18
C GLU A 200 -22.08 10.74 2.76
N LEU A 201 -22.83 10.25 1.76
CA LEU A 201 -24.05 10.91 1.28
C LEU A 201 -25.15 10.94 2.35
N LYS A 202 -25.34 9.84 3.11
CA LYS A 202 -26.28 9.81 4.25
C LYS A 202 -25.91 10.87 5.30
N TRP A 203 -24.62 11.02 5.58
CA TRP A 203 -24.13 12.04 6.50
C TRP A 203 -24.34 13.46 5.97
N GLN A 204 -24.06 13.71 4.69
CA GLN A 204 -24.32 14.99 4.03
C GLN A 204 -25.81 15.35 4.10
N LEU A 205 -26.70 14.39 3.82
CA LEU A 205 -28.15 14.61 3.90
C LEU A 205 -28.58 15.02 5.32
N LYS A 206 -28.06 14.34 6.36
CA LYS A 206 -28.35 14.68 7.75
C LYS A 206 -27.89 16.09 8.13
N ILE A 207 -26.72 16.51 7.65
CA ILE A 207 -26.21 17.87 7.87
C ILE A 207 -27.14 18.89 7.19
N LEU A 208 -27.56 18.62 5.95
CA LEU A 208 -28.46 19.49 5.20
C LEU A 208 -29.86 19.58 5.85
N ASP A 209 -30.38 18.48 6.40
CA ASP A 209 -31.66 18.48 7.14
C ASP A 209 -31.61 19.40 8.38
N ILE A 210 -30.48 19.39 9.10
CA ILE A 210 -30.24 20.30 10.24
C ILE A 210 -30.15 21.75 9.76
N GLN A 211 -29.43 22.01 8.66
CA GLN A 211 -29.30 23.34 8.08
C GLN A 211 -30.64 23.89 7.61
N GLU A 212 -31.45 23.11 6.90
CA GLU A 212 -32.79 23.49 6.47
C GLU A 212 -33.68 23.86 7.66
N THR A 213 -33.66 23.03 8.71
CA THR A 213 -34.42 23.29 9.94
C THR A 213 -34.02 24.62 10.58
N LYS A 214 -32.71 24.90 10.64
CA LYS A 214 -32.17 26.17 11.15
C LYS A 214 -32.65 27.36 10.31
N VAL A 215 -32.50 27.28 8.99
CA VAL A 215 -32.92 28.36 8.07
C VAL A 215 -34.44 28.59 8.13
N ARG A 216 -35.26 27.54 8.28
CA ARG A 216 -36.72 27.69 8.47
C ARG A 216 -37.07 28.32 9.81
N ASN A 217 -36.39 27.96 10.89
CA ASN A 217 -36.60 28.58 12.20
C ASN A 217 -36.21 30.05 12.19
N ASP A 218 -35.12 30.40 11.52
CA ASP A 218 -34.74 31.80 11.28
C ASP A 218 -35.85 32.51 10.48
N ALA A 219 -36.52 31.85 9.53
CA ALA A 219 -37.61 32.46 8.75
C ALA A 219 -38.80 32.92 9.58
N LEU A 220 -39.08 32.20 10.66
CA LEU A 220 -40.19 32.48 11.55
C LEU A 220 -39.92 33.68 12.47
N ASN A 221 -38.65 34.05 12.67
CA ASN A 221 -38.22 35.01 13.70
C ASN A 221 -37.73 36.36 13.14
N TYR A 222 -37.91 36.66 11.85
CA TYR A 222 -37.19 37.77 11.16
C TYR A 222 -38.03 38.95 10.65
N ILE A 223 -37.33 40.08 10.44
CA ILE A 223 -37.80 41.38 9.91
C ILE A 223 -37.90 41.31 8.36
N PRO A 224 -38.90 41.93 7.69
CA PRO A 224 -39.15 41.80 6.24
C PRO A 224 -37.95 41.98 5.30
N ALA A 225 -36.96 42.79 5.67
CA ALA A 225 -35.77 43.07 4.84
C ALA A 225 -34.84 41.85 4.63
N ALA A 226 -34.85 40.86 5.53
CA ALA A 226 -33.98 39.67 5.42
C ALA A 226 -34.64 38.50 4.65
N LYS A 227 -35.93 38.60 4.36
CA LYS A 227 -36.74 37.53 3.72
C LYS A 227 -36.18 37.05 2.37
N PRO A 228 -35.66 37.90 1.47
CA PRO A 228 -35.12 37.45 0.19
C PRO A 228 -33.88 36.55 0.35
N LEU A 229 -32.92 36.95 1.20
CA LEU A 229 -31.70 36.19 1.46
C LEU A 229 -32.02 34.81 2.06
N LEU A 230 -32.98 34.77 2.97
CA LEU A 230 -33.36 33.53 3.61
C LEU A 230 -34.07 32.56 2.67
N ASN A 231 -34.96 33.07 1.81
CA ASN A 231 -35.58 32.26 0.76
C ASN A 231 -34.52 31.70 -0.21
N GLN A 232 -33.49 32.48 -0.53
CA GLN A 232 -32.36 32.02 -1.35
C GLN A 232 -31.56 30.91 -0.65
N ASN A 233 -31.30 31.04 0.66
CA ASN A 233 -30.63 30.01 1.44
C ASN A 233 -31.46 28.72 1.51
N LEU A 234 -32.78 28.81 1.75
CA LEU A 234 -33.68 27.65 1.73
C LEU A 234 -33.63 26.94 0.39
N LYS A 235 -33.74 27.69 -0.72
CA LYS A 235 -33.67 27.13 -2.06
C LYS A 235 -32.34 26.40 -2.30
N THR A 236 -31.23 26.99 -1.89
CA THR A 236 -29.89 26.38 -2.03
C THR A 236 -29.79 25.06 -1.27
N VAL A 237 -30.28 25.02 -0.03
CA VAL A 237 -30.27 23.80 0.79
C VAL A 237 -31.21 22.74 0.19
N GLU A 238 -32.39 23.12 -0.29
CA GLU A 238 -33.33 22.20 -0.95
C GLU A 238 -32.74 21.58 -2.22
N GLU A 239 -32.06 22.38 -3.06
CA GLU A 239 -31.35 21.90 -4.25
C GLU A 239 -30.23 20.91 -3.88
N GLN A 240 -29.42 21.23 -2.87
CA GLN A 240 -28.38 20.32 -2.37
C GLN A 240 -28.95 19.01 -1.85
N ARG A 241 -30.06 19.04 -1.11
CA ARG A 241 -30.73 17.83 -0.61
C ARG A 241 -31.28 16.97 -1.74
N GLN A 242 -31.89 17.59 -2.76
CA GLN A 242 -32.38 16.87 -3.93
C GLN A 242 -31.23 16.19 -4.67
N TRP A 243 -30.11 16.88 -4.86
CA TRP A 243 -28.91 16.31 -5.46
C TRP A 243 -28.39 15.11 -4.66
N VAL A 244 -28.22 15.23 -3.34
CA VAL A 244 -27.76 14.11 -2.50
C VAL A 244 -28.70 12.90 -2.60
N ARG A 245 -30.01 13.12 -2.61
CA ARG A 245 -31.00 12.04 -2.77
C ARG A 245 -30.89 11.34 -4.12
N GLN A 246 -30.74 12.10 -5.21
CA GLN A 246 -30.55 11.55 -6.55
C GLN A 246 -29.27 10.73 -6.62
N GLU A 247 -28.18 11.25 -6.04
CA GLU A 247 -26.90 10.57 -6.03
C GLU A 247 -26.95 9.27 -5.21
N MET A 248 -27.62 9.26 -4.06
CA MET A 248 -27.86 8.03 -3.29
C MET A 248 -28.63 6.98 -4.12
N THR A 249 -29.66 7.38 -4.86
CA THR A 249 -30.39 6.48 -5.76
C THR A 249 -29.48 5.92 -6.86
N ARG A 250 -28.59 6.76 -7.42
CA ARG A 250 -27.62 6.34 -8.42
C ARG A 250 -26.62 5.32 -7.87
N ILE A 251 -26.06 5.56 -6.70
CA ILE A 251 -25.13 4.62 -6.03
C ILE A 251 -25.81 3.29 -5.72
N GLU A 252 -27.08 3.31 -5.30
CA GLU A 252 -27.84 2.08 -5.05
C GLU A 252 -28.07 1.29 -6.35
N ALA A 253 -28.39 1.97 -7.46
CA ALA A 253 -28.51 1.33 -8.78
C ALA A 253 -27.19 0.66 -9.23
N LEU A 254 -26.04 1.31 -8.99
CA LEU A 254 -24.72 0.74 -9.29
C LEU A 254 -24.40 -0.51 -8.47
N LYS A 255 -24.99 -0.70 -7.29
CA LYS A 255 -24.83 -1.95 -6.54
C LYS A 255 -25.61 -3.09 -7.17
N THR A 256 -26.82 -2.81 -7.66
CA THR A 256 -27.67 -3.81 -8.31
C THR A 256 -27.14 -4.26 -9.67
N GLU A 257 -26.56 -3.37 -10.49
CA GLU A 257 -26.02 -3.74 -11.81
C GLU A 257 -24.80 -4.69 -11.76
N ASN A 258 -24.00 -4.62 -10.69
CA ASN A 258 -22.81 -5.47 -10.53
C ASN A 258 -23.13 -6.87 -9.94
N ALA A 259 -24.36 -7.12 -9.51
CA ALA A 259 -24.76 -8.44 -9.04
C ALA A 259 -24.96 -9.45 -10.19
N ASP A 260 -25.21 -8.96 -11.41
CA ASP A 260 -25.59 -9.78 -12.57
C ASP A 260 -24.48 -9.97 -13.63
N THR A 261 -23.32 -9.29 -13.49
CA THR A 261 -22.29 -9.22 -14.57
C THR A 261 -20.90 -9.76 -14.18
N ALA A 262 -20.75 -10.38 -13.01
CA ALA A 262 -19.46 -10.85 -12.49
C ALA A 262 -18.72 -11.88 -13.37
N ASP A 263 -19.38 -12.48 -14.37
CA ASP A 263 -18.80 -13.57 -15.21
C ASP A 263 -18.39 -13.16 -16.64
N THR A 264 -18.64 -11.92 -17.10
CA THR A 264 -18.36 -11.56 -18.51
C THR A 264 -17.95 -10.09 -18.70
N ALA A 265 -16.72 -9.73 -18.31
CA ALA A 265 -16.14 -8.45 -18.72
C ALA A 265 -14.99 -8.67 -19.70
N ASP A 266 -15.24 -8.35 -20.97
CA ASP A 266 -14.24 -8.20 -22.02
C ASP A 266 -13.72 -6.76 -21.96
N ASP A 267 -12.51 -6.57 -21.42
CA ASP A 267 -11.94 -5.26 -21.07
C ASP A 267 -10.69 -4.98 -21.91
N ASN A 268 -10.89 -4.26 -23.01
CA ASN A 268 -9.85 -3.97 -24.00
C ASN A 268 -9.70 -2.46 -24.27
N ASP A 269 -9.85 -1.61 -23.25
CA ASP A 269 -9.68 -0.16 -23.41
C ASP A 269 -8.95 0.48 -22.22
N GLU A 270 -7.79 1.10 -22.51
CA GLU A 270 -6.94 1.85 -21.57
C GLU A 270 -7.67 3.06 -20.93
N THR A 271 -8.86 3.44 -21.43
CA THR A 271 -9.66 4.56 -20.91
C THR A 271 -10.54 4.23 -19.69
N LYS A 272 -10.63 2.97 -19.24
CA LYS A 272 -11.44 2.60 -18.05
C LYS A 272 -10.74 2.77 -16.69
N GLU A 273 -9.43 3.05 -16.64
CA GLU A 273 -8.62 3.16 -15.41
C GLU A 273 -8.99 4.35 -14.47
N THR A 274 -10.08 5.05 -14.71
CA THR A 274 -10.57 6.17 -13.86
C THR A 274 -12.08 6.15 -13.61
N ASN A 275 -12.79 5.10 -14.03
CA ASN A 275 -14.24 5.19 -14.13
C ASN A 275 -14.93 5.12 -12.77
N LEU A 276 -14.69 4.11 -11.93
CA LEU A 276 -15.48 3.97 -10.71
C LEU A 276 -15.30 5.16 -9.75
N THR A 277 -14.08 5.62 -9.49
CA THR A 277 -13.85 6.72 -8.55
C THR A 277 -14.58 8.00 -8.98
N ARG A 278 -14.54 8.33 -10.28
CA ARG A 278 -15.26 9.49 -10.84
C ARG A 278 -16.76 9.24 -10.89
N GLU A 279 -17.17 8.03 -11.23
CA GLU A 279 -18.55 7.55 -11.18
C GLU A 279 -19.11 7.50 -9.76
N LEU A 280 -18.30 7.62 -8.71
CA LEU A 280 -18.80 7.82 -7.34
C LEU A 280 -18.97 9.31 -6.98
N GLY A 281 -18.70 10.21 -7.93
CA GLY A 281 -18.83 11.65 -7.76
C GLY A 281 -17.65 12.30 -7.04
N TYR A 282 -16.49 11.64 -6.99
CA TYR A 282 -15.26 12.25 -6.48
C TYR A 282 -14.58 13.09 -7.57
N GLU A 283 -14.22 14.31 -7.22
CA GLU A 283 -13.37 15.15 -8.06
C GLU A 283 -11.93 14.62 -7.99
N LEU A 284 -11.45 14.10 -9.11
CA LEU A 284 -10.05 13.72 -9.30
C LEU A 284 -9.43 14.60 -10.37
N SER A 285 -8.21 15.08 -10.11
CA SER A 285 -7.39 15.67 -11.16
C SER A 285 -7.24 14.67 -12.31
N ASP A 286 -7.39 15.12 -13.56
CA ASP A 286 -7.11 14.31 -14.76
C ASP A 286 -5.66 13.83 -14.81
N ASN A 287 -4.78 14.46 -14.03
CA ASN A 287 -3.40 14.08 -13.90
C ASN A 287 -2.99 14.16 -12.43
N PRO A 288 -3.30 13.17 -11.58
CA PRO A 288 -2.90 13.18 -10.17
C PRO A 288 -1.38 13.05 -9.99
N GLY A 289 -0.63 12.94 -11.10
CA GLY A 289 0.81 12.78 -11.09
C GLY A 289 1.26 11.37 -10.77
N ILE A 290 0.35 10.43 -10.52
CA ILE A 290 0.65 9.03 -10.23
C ILE A 290 -0.24 8.14 -11.08
N LYS A 291 0.35 7.20 -11.80
CA LYS A 291 -0.33 6.01 -12.35
C LYS A 291 0.03 4.81 -11.50
N ALA A 292 -0.94 4.05 -11.00
CA ALA A 292 -0.68 2.99 -10.04
C ALA A 292 -1.26 1.64 -10.45
N HIS A 293 -0.41 0.61 -10.42
CA HIS A 293 -0.79 -0.80 -10.43
C HIS A 293 -0.83 -1.31 -9.01
N ILE A 294 -2.01 -1.77 -8.57
CA ILE A 294 -2.19 -2.41 -7.27
C ILE A 294 -2.39 -3.89 -7.54
N CYS A 295 -1.48 -4.71 -7.04
CA CYS A 295 -1.38 -6.11 -7.39
C CYS A 295 -1.21 -7.01 -6.16
N THR A 296 -1.54 -8.28 -6.35
CA THR A 296 -1.35 -9.40 -5.44
C THR A 296 -0.51 -10.46 -6.14
N LEU A 297 -0.17 -11.55 -5.44
CA LEU A 297 0.62 -12.65 -5.99
C LEU A 297 -0.16 -13.96 -5.91
N MET A 298 -0.15 -14.71 -7.01
CA MET A 298 -0.73 -16.05 -7.09
C MET A 298 0.28 -17.11 -6.62
N PRO A 299 -0.14 -18.08 -5.80
CA PRO A 299 0.70 -19.20 -5.43
C PRO A 299 0.71 -20.27 -6.52
N LYS A 300 1.67 -21.21 -6.44
CA LYS A 300 1.71 -22.41 -7.29
C LYS A 300 0.97 -23.58 -6.65
N ASP A 301 0.22 -24.34 -7.43
CA ASP A 301 -0.42 -25.58 -6.99
C ASP A 301 0.57 -26.75 -6.85
N LYS A 302 0.05 -27.97 -6.67
CA LYS A 302 0.88 -29.17 -6.51
C LYS A 302 1.64 -29.58 -7.77
N THR A 303 1.22 -29.08 -8.93
CA THR A 303 1.82 -29.35 -10.23
C THR A 303 2.80 -28.25 -10.65
N GLY A 304 2.97 -27.22 -9.82
CA GLY A 304 3.83 -26.07 -10.09
C GLY A 304 3.18 -24.99 -10.95
N LYS A 305 1.86 -25.04 -11.14
CA LYS A 305 1.11 -24.04 -11.92
C LYS A 305 0.54 -22.96 -11.01
N TYR A 306 0.62 -21.71 -11.44
CA TYR A 306 -0.07 -20.61 -10.74
C TYR A 306 -1.59 -20.81 -10.77
N VAL A 307 -2.27 -20.48 -9.67
CA VAL A 307 -3.72 -20.65 -9.53
C VAL A 307 -4.40 -19.44 -8.90
N HIS A 308 -5.63 -19.16 -9.34
CA HIS A 308 -6.48 -18.11 -8.76
C HIS A 308 -7.18 -18.55 -7.48
N THR A 309 -7.50 -19.83 -7.37
CA THR A 309 -8.28 -20.39 -6.27
C THR A 309 -7.73 -21.74 -5.84
N TYR A 310 -8.06 -22.14 -4.63
CA TYR A 310 -7.84 -23.50 -4.15
C TYR A 310 -9.09 -24.00 -3.40
N LYS A 311 -9.26 -25.32 -3.35
CA LYS A 311 -10.37 -25.93 -2.63
C LYS A 311 -10.10 -25.94 -1.12
N LYS A 312 -10.91 -25.23 -0.35
CA LYS A 312 -10.96 -25.31 1.12
C LYS A 312 -12.34 -25.81 1.53
N GLN A 313 -12.41 -26.98 2.16
CA GLN A 313 -13.69 -27.61 2.56
C GLN A 313 -14.72 -27.73 1.41
N GLY A 314 -14.24 -27.97 0.18
CA GLY A 314 -15.08 -28.11 -1.01
C GLY A 314 -15.46 -26.80 -1.72
N LYS A 315 -15.18 -25.64 -1.13
CA LYS A 315 -15.41 -24.32 -1.74
C LYS A 315 -14.14 -23.79 -2.39
N ASP A 316 -14.29 -23.06 -3.50
CA ASP A 316 -13.19 -22.31 -4.09
C ASP A 316 -12.93 -21.07 -3.25
N GLU A 317 -11.72 -20.97 -2.70
CA GLU A 317 -11.24 -19.79 -1.99
C GLU A 317 -10.20 -19.09 -2.85
N PRO A 318 -10.15 -17.75 -2.87
CA PRO A 318 -9.05 -17.01 -3.49
C PRO A 318 -7.70 -17.51 -2.98
N ALA A 319 -6.84 -17.90 -3.91
CA ALA A 319 -5.46 -18.25 -3.64
C ALA A 319 -4.62 -16.97 -3.75
N GLU A 320 -3.87 -16.65 -2.69
CA GLU A 320 -3.02 -15.48 -2.58
C GLU A 320 -1.75 -15.87 -1.80
N VAL A 321 -0.60 -15.41 -2.27
CA VAL A 321 0.62 -15.39 -1.46
C VAL A 321 0.52 -14.21 -0.52
N TYR A 322 0.63 -14.48 0.78
CA TYR A 322 0.55 -13.45 1.80
C TYR A 322 1.82 -12.60 1.77
N VAL A 323 1.69 -11.34 1.38
CA VAL A 323 2.77 -10.36 1.33
C VAL A 323 2.98 -9.84 2.76
N HIS A 324 4.08 -10.26 3.38
CA HIS A 324 4.54 -9.73 4.67
C HIS A 324 5.73 -8.76 4.52
N SER A 325 6.29 -8.62 3.31
CA SER A 325 7.33 -7.64 2.98
C SER A 325 7.00 -6.22 3.47
N LYS A 326 8.05 -5.44 3.77
CA LYS A 326 8.00 -3.98 3.85
C LYS A 326 9.23 -3.40 3.15
N VAL A 327 9.20 -3.45 1.82
CA VAL A 327 10.26 -2.94 0.94
C VAL A 327 9.72 -1.86 0.02
N THR A 328 10.49 -0.80 -0.15
CA THR A 328 10.21 0.27 -1.12
C THR A 328 11.46 0.57 -1.94
N ILE A 329 11.28 0.72 -3.24
CA ILE A 329 12.31 1.14 -4.20
C ILE A 329 11.81 2.37 -4.94
N MET A 330 12.68 3.38 -5.13
CA MET A 330 12.38 4.54 -5.97
C MET A 330 13.50 4.75 -6.98
N ASP A 331 13.15 4.87 -8.26
CA ASP A 331 14.04 5.20 -9.38
C ASP A 331 15.31 4.32 -9.52
N ASP A 332 15.28 3.06 -9.08
CA ASP A 332 16.45 2.17 -9.04
C ASP A 332 17.61 2.76 -8.20
N VAL A 333 17.36 3.71 -7.28
CA VAL A 333 18.40 4.38 -6.46
C VAL A 333 18.12 4.22 -4.97
N PHE A 334 16.93 4.61 -4.51
CA PHE A 334 16.58 4.56 -3.11
C PHE A 334 15.98 3.20 -2.76
N THR A 335 16.35 2.63 -1.62
CA THR A 335 15.75 1.41 -1.08
C THR A 335 15.51 1.54 0.41
N PHE A 336 14.30 1.26 0.84
CA PHE A 336 13.93 1.00 2.22
C PHE A 336 13.62 -0.49 2.39
N ILE A 337 14.18 -1.13 3.42
CA ILE A 337 13.77 -2.45 3.91
C ILE A 337 13.61 -2.33 5.43
N GLY A 338 12.50 -2.79 6.00
CA GLY A 338 12.29 -2.68 7.44
C GLY A 338 11.05 -3.44 7.92
N SER A 339 10.56 -3.04 9.09
CA SER A 339 9.35 -3.60 9.69
C SER A 339 8.10 -2.73 9.44
N ALA A 340 8.28 -1.44 9.10
CA ALA A 340 7.19 -0.48 8.99
C ALA A 340 6.26 -0.72 7.80
N ASN A 341 4.98 -0.92 8.08
CA ASN A 341 3.94 -0.95 7.07
C ASN A 341 3.62 0.45 6.54
N LEU A 342 3.04 0.56 5.34
CA LEU A 342 2.48 1.83 4.85
C LEU A 342 1.10 2.07 5.49
N ASN A 343 1.07 2.31 6.79
CA ASN A 343 -0.11 2.72 7.55
C ASN A 343 0.26 3.74 8.65
N THR A 344 -0.73 4.36 9.28
CA THR A 344 -0.47 5.37 10.31
C THR A 344 0.20 4.76 11.54
N ARG A 345 -0.15 3.52 11.89
CA ARG A 345 0.45 2.82 13.03
C ARG A 345 1.96 2.69 12.93
N SER A 346 2.49 2.10 11.86
CA SER A 346 3.94 1.94 11.68
C SER A 346 4.66 3.27 11.43
N MET A 347 3.96 4.27 10.88
CA MET A 347 4.56 5.58 10.59
C MET A 347 4.69 6.48 11.82
N GLN A 348 3.86 6.29 12.85
CA GLN A 348 3.73 7.25 13.96
C GLN A 348 3.57 6.64 15.37
N LEU A 349 3.20 5.36 15.49
CA LEU A 349 2.74 4.79 16.78
C LEU A 349 3.53 3.55 17.20
N ASP A 350 3.49 2.50 16.38
CA ASP A 350 4.18 1.25 16.67
C ASP A 350 5.70 1.49 16.53
N THR A 351 6.50 0.85 17.38
CA THR A 351 7.96 0.93 17.26
C THR A 351 8.43 0.13 16.06
N GLU A 352 9.15 0.78 15.15
CA GLU A 352 9.57 0.21 13.87
C GLU A 352 11.02 0.54 13.59
N LEU A 353 11.70 -0.32 12.83
CA LEU A 353 13.07 -0.09 12.38
C LEU A 353 13.19 -0.43 10.89
N GLY A 354 13.95 0.37 10.17
CA GLY A 354 14.29 0.10 8.77
C GLY A 354 15.67 0.59 8.42
N ILE A 355 16.19 0.07 7.31
CA ILE A 355 17.45 0.48 6.72
C ILE A 355 17.20 1.11 5.35
N LEU A 356 17.89 2.21 5.11
CA LEU A 356 17.96 2.92 3.85
C LEU A 356 19.29 2.66 3.19
N THR A 357 19.27 2.52 1.87
CA THR A 357 20.48 2.62 1.05
C THR A 357 20.18 3.36 -0.25
N GLU A 358 21.17 4.10 -0.73
CA GLU A 358 21.14 4.84 -1.99
C GLU A 358 22.24 4.27 -2.88
N CYS A 359 21.95 3.17 -3.57
CA CYS A 359 22.95 2.46 -4.38
C CYS A 359 22.30 1.82 -5.61
N HIS A 360 22.59 2.40 -6.78
CA HIS A 360 21.95 1.99 -8.02
C HIS A 360 22.06 0.49 -8.29
N GLU A 361 23.27 -0.06 -8.21
CA GLU A 361 23.49 -1.46 -8.61
C GLU A 361 22.81 -2.43 -7.65
N SER A 362 22.78 -2.11 -6.35
CA SER A 362 22.15 -2.99 -5.35
C SER A 362 20.63 -2.90 -5.42
N THR A 363 20.10 -1.70 -5.59
CA THR A 363 18.66 -1.45 -5.72
C THR A 363 18.10 -2.06 -7.00
N GLN A 364 18.77 -1.86 -8.13
CA GLN A 364 18.35 -2.47 -9.39
C GLN A 364 18.42 -3.99 -9.34
N ALA A 365 19.46 -4.58 -8.73
CA ALA A 365 19.56 -6.03 -8.58
C ALA A 365 18.40 -6.61 -7.75
N LEU A 366 18.04 -5.94 -6.64
CA LEU A 366 16.88 -6.31 -5.84
C LEU A 366 15.58 -6.21 -6.65
N ARG A 367 15.36 -5.09 -7.32
CA ARG A 367 14.18 -4.87 -8.17
C ARG A 367 14.08 -5.92 -9.28
N LYS A 368 15.18 -6.20 -9.99
CA LYS A 368 15.27 -7.24 -11.04
C LYS A 368 14.85 -8.60 -10.52
N ARG A 369 15.33 -8.98 -9.34
CA ARG A 369 15.01 -10.26 -8.70
C ARG A 369 13.53 -10.35 -8.34
N LEU A 370 13.00 -9.36 -7.60
CA LEU A 370 11.61 -9.35 -7.18
C LEU A 370 10.65 -9.32 -8.39
N TRP A 371 10.90 -8.45 -9.35
CA TRP A 371 10.07 -8.37 -10.56
C TRP A 371 10.21 -9.61 -11.43
N GLY A 372 11.36 -10.28 -11.43
CA GLY A 372 11.55 -11.56 -12.10
C GLY A 372 10.63 -12.66 -11.54
N LEU A 373 10.50 -12.72 -10.21
CA LEU A 373 9.56 -13.61 -9.54
C LEU A 373 8.10 -13.31 -9.92
N HIS A 374 7.74 -12.02 -9.94
CA HIS A 374 6.34 -11.60 -10.12
C HIS A 374 5.89 -11.70 -11.57
N THR A 375 6.75 -11.33 -12.52
CA THR A 375 6.43 -11.20 -13.94
C THR A 375 6.91 -12.39 -14.78
N GLY A 376 7.45 -13.43 -14.15
CA GLY A 376 7.96 -14.62 -14.85
C GLY A 376 9.19 -14.31 -15.72
N ASN A 377 10.07 -13.45 -15.22
CA ASN A 377 11.25 -12.95 -15.94
C ASN A 377 10.95 -12.27 -17.29
N ASN A 378 9.76 -11.67 -17.45
CA ASN A 378 9.42 -10.93 -18.66
C ASN A 378 10.35 -9.68 -18.80
N PRO A 379 11.17 -9.60 -19.86
CA PRO A 379 12.14 -8.50 -20.00
C PRO A 379 11.49 -7.14 -20.27
N ALA A 380 10.32 -7.09 -20.89
CA ALA A 380 9.59 -5.85 -21.14
C ALA A 380 8.97 -5.27 -19.86
N ALA A 381 8.49 -6.16 -18.98
CA ALA A 381 7.99 -5.79 -17.66
C ALA A 381 9.10 -5.58 -16.63
N ASN A 382 10.35 -5.94 -16.95
CA ASN A 382 11.49 -5.90 -16.05
C ASN A 382 12.77 -5.33 -16.73
N PRO A 383 12.71 -4.12 -17.34
CA PRO A 383 13.83 -3.58 -18.10
C PRO A 383 14.94 -3.01 -17.19
N ASP A 384 16.07 -2.66 -17.81
CA ASP A 384 17.08 -1.79 -17.18
C ASP A 384 16.67 -0.33 -17.27
N LYS A 385 17.39 0.57 -16.57
CA LYS A 385 17.21 2.03 -16.67
C LYS A 385 15.79 2.50 -16.30
N MET A 386 15.19 1.90 -15.27
CA MET A 386 13.87 2.32 -14.79
C MET A 386 13.83 3.75 -14.22
N HIS A 387 14.98 4.38 -13.96
CA HIS A 387 15.08 5.83 -13.68
C HIS A 387 14.66 6.72 -14.86
N ASP A 388 14.64 6.19 -16.08
CA ASP A 388 14.11 6.88 -17.26
C ASP A 388 12.58 6.77 -17.28
N TYR A 389 11.90 7.92 -17.28
CA TYR A 389 10.44 8.01 -17.30
C TYR A 389 9.81 7.24 -18.46
N GLN A 390 10.38 7.32 -19.67
CA GLN A 390 9.83 6.65 -20.86
C GLN A 390 10.00 5.13 -20.78
N VAL A 391 11.04 4.66 -20.09
CA VAL A 391 11.23 3.23 -19.81
C VAL A 391 10.22 2.76 -18.78
N ALA A 392 10.02 3.50 -17.69
CA ALA A 392 9.00 3.16 -16.68
C ALA A 392 7.59 3.15 -17.26
N ALA A 393 7.25 4.09 -18.14
CA ALA A 393 5.96 4.12 -18.84
C ALA A 393 5.73 2.84 -19.66
N LYS A 394 6.73 2.39 -20.42
CA LYS A 394 6.66 1.14 -21.18
C LYS A 394 6.53 -0.08 -20.28
N ALA A 395 7.32 -0.13 -19.19
CA ALA A 395 7.22 -1.20 -18.20
C ALA A 395 5.83 -1.24 -17.55
N PHE A 396 5.23 -0.08 -17.28
CA PHE A 396 3.87 0.04 -16.75
C PHE A 396 2.83 -0.55 -17.70
N SER A 397 2.92 -0.26 -19.00
CA SER A 397 2.08 -0.90 -20.02
C SER A 397 2.31 -2.41 -20.09
N SER A 398 3.56 -2.89 -20.05
CA SER A 398 3.85 -4.33 -20.03
C SER A 398 3.32 -5.04 -18.78
N TRP A 399 3.31 -4.38 -17.61
CA TRP A 399 2.63 -4.89 -16.42
C TRP A 399 1.12 -4.97 -16.64
N GLN A 400 0.51 -3.95 -17.26
CA GLN A 400 -0.91 -3.96 -17.55
C GLN A 400 -1.30 -5.11 -18.50
N GLU A 401 -0.48 -5.40 -19.51
CA GLU A 401 -0.68 -6.57 -20.38
C GLU A 401 -0.66 -7.89 -19.59
N ILE A 402 0.32 -8.07 -18.69
CA ILE A 402 0.39 -9.25 -17.82
C ILE A 402 -0.84 -9.33 -16.93
N ILE A 403 -1.24 -8.23 -16.31
CA ILE A 403 -2.44 -8.15 -15.46
C ILE A 403 -3.68 -8.56 -16.26
N ASN A 404 -3.88 -8.00 -17.46
CA ASN A 404 -5.03 -8.31 -18.33
C ASN A 404 -5.05 -9.77 -18.77
N ILE A 405 -3.88 -10.37 -19.06
CA ILE A 405 -3.77 -11.80 -19.35
C ILE A 405 -4.16 -12.63 -18.13
N ASN A 406 -3.64 -12.28 -16.95
CA ASN A 406 -3.89 -13.03 -15.72
C ASN A 406 -5.27 -12.77 -15.12
N LYS A 407 -6.05 -11.79 -15.60
CA LYS A 407 -7.48 -11.67 -15.27
C LYS A 407 -8.34 -12.74 -15.95
N LYS A 408 -7.94 -13.21 -17.13
CA LYS A 408 -8.73 -14.16 -17.92
C LYS A 408 -8.68 -15.55 -17.28
N ILE A 409 -9.82 -16.22 -17.17
CA ILE A 409 -9.88 -17.61 -16.69
C ILE A 409 -9.10 -18.50 -17.68
N ALA A 410 -7.92 -18.92 -17.28
CA ALA A 410 -7.04 -19.77 -18.06
C ALA A 410 -6.68 -21.04 -17.31
N ASN A 411 -6.39 -22.11 -18.06
CA ASN A 411 -5.94 -23.40 -17.50
C ASN A 411 -4.48 -23.35 -16.98
N SER A 412 -3.76 -22.27 -17.22
CA SER A 412 -2.38 -22.04 -16.77
C SER A 412 -1.99 -20.57 -16.91
N TYR A 413 -1.35 -20.01 -15.89
CA TYR A 413 -0.77 -18.66 -15.92
C TYR A 413 0.76 -18.75 -15.97
N ASN A 414 1.40 -17.74 -16.55
CA ASN A 414 2.85 -17.75 -16.80
C ASN A 414 3.66 -17.10 -15.66
N CYS A 415 3.01 -16.39 -14.74
CA CYS A 415 3.68 -15.69 -13.65
C CYS A 415 2.73 -15.46 -12.46
N ALA A 416 3.27 -14.97 -11.34
CA ALA A 416 2.53 -14.78 -10.10
C ALA A 416 1.66 -13.51 -10.09
N LEU A 417 2.02 -12.48 -10.85
CA LEU A 417 1.40 -11.15 -10.76
C LEU A 417 -0.09 -11.20 -11.10
N ARG A 418 -0.94 -10.70 -10.20
CA ARG A 418 -2.39 -10.57 -10.43
C ARG A 418 -2.85 -9.20 -9.94
N GLU A 419 -3.88 -8.63 -10.55
CA GLU A 419 -4.48 -7.42 -9.99
C GLU A 419 -4.98 -7.68 -8.56
N PHE A 420 -4.86 -6.68 -7.71
CA PHE A 420 -5.60 -6.66 -6.46
C PHE A 420 -7.09 -6.63 -6.81
N LEU A 421 -7.92 -7.41 -6.11
CA LEU A 421 -9.37 -7.25 -6.18
C LEU A 421 -9.99 -7.70 -4.87
N ARG A 422 -10.75 -6.82 -4.22
CA ARG A 422 -11.58 -7.16 -3.06
C ARG A 422 -13.03 -6.78 -3.32
N THR A 423 -13.89 -7.79 -3.38
CA THR A 423 -15.33 -7.63 -3.60
C THR A 423 -16.14 -7.66 -2.30
N ASP A 424 -15.55 -8.03 -1.17
CA ASP A 424 -16.23 -7.96 0.12
C ASP A 424 -16.56 -6.49 0.47
N PRO A 425 -17.81 -6.18 0.90
CA PRO A 425 -18.25 -4.81 1.18
C PRO A 425 -17.86 -4.29 2.58
N ASP A 426 -17.30 -5.12 3.46
CA ASP A 426 -17.13 -4.78 4.87
C ASP A 426 -16.21 -3.58 5.07
N ILE A 427 -16.75 -2.59 5.78
CA ILE A 427 -16.06 -1.36 6.16
C ILE A 427 -15.60 -1.49 7.60
N SER A 428 -14.29 -1.37 7.81
CA SER A 428 -13.71 -1.12 9.11
C SER A 428 -12.85 0.14 9.08
N ARG A 429 -12.98 0.94 10.15
CA ARG A 429 -12.28 2.22 10.35
C ARG A 429 -11.11 2.11 11.32
N MET A 430 -10.78 0.90 11.76
CA MET A 430 -9.61 0.65 12.61
C MET A 430 -8.34 0.62 11.74
N ASP A 431 -7.22 1.09 12.27
CA ASP A 431 -5.90 0.83 11.72
C ASP A 431 -5.15 -0.19 12.58
#